data_AF-A0A2M6W2D7-F1
#
_entry.id   AF-A0A2M6W2D7-F1
#
_cell.length_a   1.000
_cell.length_b   1.000
_cell.length_c   1.000
_cell.angle_alpha   90.00
_cell.angle_beta   90.00
_cell.angle_gamma   90.00
#
_symmetry.space_group_name_H-M   'P 1'
#
loop_
_entity.id
_entity.type
_entity.pdbx_description
1 polymer ?
#
loop_
_entity_poly.entity_id
_entity_poly.type
_entity_poly.pdbx_seq_one_letter_code
_entity_poly.pdbx_strand_id
1 'polypeptide(L)'
;KRIVITRGMLELANQSVDIHEQIGGEIAFVADTLVIITEDSYTDLARGVGDKYQTEILLLKDHAALLSYIQTLQEQPVVILLENRMPSLIEKELQPYRTAR
;
A
#
# COMPACT_ATOMS: atom_id res chain seq x y z
N LYS A 1 -2.37 11.96 -7.78
CA LYS A 1 -1.61 11.33 -6.68
C LYS A 1 -1.49 9.83 -6.95
N ARG A 2 -0.31 9.22 -6.80
CA ARG A 2 -0.06 7.78 -6.95
C ARG A 2 0.03 7.13 -5.58
N ILE A 3 -0.80 6.14 -5.33
CA ILE A 3 -0.94 5.49 -4.03
C ILE A 3 -0.74 3.99 -4.21
N VAL A 4 0.13 3.38 -3.41
CA VAL A 4 0.26 1.93 -3.33
C VAL A 4 -0.35 1.46 -2.01
N ILE A 5 -1.23 0.47 -2.07
CA ILE A 5 -1.82 -0.17 -0.89
C ILE A 5 -1.39 -1.63 -0.88
N THR A 6 -0.72 -2.06 0.19
CA THR A 6 -0.16 -3.41 0.29
C THR A 6 -0.21 -3.95 1.71
N ARG A 7 -0.24 -5.28 1.83
CA ARG A 7 0.00 -6.01 3.09
C ARG A 7 1.42 -6.56 3.20
N GLY A 8 2.26 -6.30 2.20
CA GLY A 8 3.51 -7.02 1.98
C GLY A 8 3.28 -8.43 1.43
N MET A 9 4.38 -9.11 1.13
CA MET A 9 4.38 -10.52 0.70
C MET A 9 4.71 -11.41 1.89
N LEU A 10 3.88 -12.42 2.17
CA LEU A 10 4.07 -13.34 3.31
C LEU A 10 4.98 -14.52 2.95
N GLU A 11 5.14 -14.79 1.67
CA GLU A 11 5.79 -15.98 1.11
C GLU A 11 7.33 -15.87 1.09
N LEU A 12 7.90 -14.79 1.63
CA LEU A 12 9.31 -14.46 1.52
C LEU A 12 10.21 -15.08 2.61
N ALA A 13 9.62 -15.65 3.67
CA ALA A 13 10.32 -16.32 4.76
C ALA A 13 11.54 -15.53 5.26
N ASN A 14 12.75 -16.11 5.20
CA ASN A 14 13.99 -15.50 5.68
C ASN A 14 14.48 -14.32 4.82
N GLN A 15 13.91 -14.10 3.62
CA GLN A 15 14.24 -12.98 2.74
C GLN A 15 13.27 -11.80 2.91
N SER A 16 12.26 -11.91 3.79
CA SER A 16 11.21 -10.91 3.95
C SER A 16 11.77 -9.51 4.20
N VAL A 17 12.76 -9.42 5.09
CA VAL A 17 13.38 -8.17 5.53
C VAL A 17 14.02 -7.43 4.35
N ASP A 18 14.95 -8.08 3.64
CA ASP A 18 15.71 -7.46 2.56
C ASP A 18 14.82 -7.11 1.35
N ILE A 19 13.86 -8.00 1.03
CA ILE A 19 12.97 -7.79 -0.11
C ILE A 19 11.94 -6.71 0.19
N HIS A 20 11.34 -6.65 1.38
CA HIS A 20 10.43 -5.56 1.73
C HIS A 20 11.15 -4.21 1.78
N GLU A 21 12.41 -4.17 2.23
CA GLU A 21 13.22 -2.95 2.16
C GLU A 21 13.45 -2.50 0.70
N GLN A 22 13.81 -3.42 -0.19
CA GLN A 22 13.95 -3.10 -1.61
C GLN A 22 12.63 -2.62 -2.22
N ILE A 23 11.52 -3.31 -1.95
CA ILE A 23 10.19 -2.94 -2.44
C ILE A 23 9.80 -1.55 -1.94
N GLY A 24 10.04 -1.24 -0.66
CA GLY A 24 9.79 0.08 -0.10
C GLY A 24 10.52 1.19 -0.85
N GLY A 25 11.80 0.95 -1.20
CA GLY A 25 12.59 1.90 -1.99
C GLY A 25 12.06 2.12 -3.41
N GLU A 26 11.68 1.03 -4.10
CA GLU A 26 11.09 1.12 -5.44
C GLU A 26 9.73 1.85 -5.43
N ILE A 27 8.90 1.60 -4.41
CA ILE A 27 7.63 2.32 -4.22
C ILE A 27 7.90 3.80 -3.99
N ALA A 28 8.86 4.13 -3.13
CA ALA A 28 9.17 5.51 -2.78
C ALA A 28 9.65 6.35 -3.96
N PHE A 29 10.32 5.70 -4.93
CA PHE A 29 10.74 6.34 -6.17
C PHE A 29 9.55 6.81 -7.05
N VAL A 30 8.40 6.14 -6.98
CA VAL A 30 7.28 6.38 -7.92
C VAL A 30 5.99 6.87 -7.28
N ALA A 31 5.76 6.57 -6.00
CA ALA A 31 4.48 6.79 -5.32
C ALA A 31 4.55 7.96 -4.34
N ASP A 32 3.46 8.72 -4.29
CA ASP A 32 3.29 9.82 -3.33
C ASP A 32 2.91 9.27 -1.94
N THR A 33 2.24 8.10 -1.90
CA THR A 33 1.81 7.46 -0.65
C THR A 33 1.94 5.94 -0.71
N LEU A 34 2.43 5.36 0.38
CA LEU A 34 2.42 3.93 0.67
C LEU A 34 1.52 3.66 1.86
N VAL A 35 0.42 2.95 1.63
CA VAL A 35 -0.47 2.43 2.69
C VAL A 35 -0.15 0.98 2.95
N ILE A 36 0.21 0.68 4.19
CA ILE A 36 0.53 -0.67 4.66
C ILE A 36 -0.60 -1.10 5.59
N ILE A 37 -1.14 -2.30 5.37
CA ILE A 37 -2.35 -2.76 6.08
C ILE A 37 -2.06 -3.84 7.14
N THR A 38 -0.78 -4.13 7.41
CA THR A 38 -0.33 -5.09 8.44
C THR A 38 0.91 -4.56 9.15
N GLU A 39 1.16 -4.99 10.40
CA GLU A 39 2.41 -4.66 11.11
C GLU A 39 3.60 -5.46 10.60
N ASP A 40 3.36 -6.71 10.20
CA ASP A 40 4.41 -7.68 9.86
C ASP A 40 5.39 -7.17 8.80
N SER A 41 4.90 -6.37 7.84
CA SER A 41 5.73 -5.80 6.76
C SER A 41 6.01 -4.31 6.94
N TYR A 42 5.41 -3.66 7.94
CA TYR A 42 5.47 -2.20 8.09
C TYR A 42 6.90 -1.70 8.27
N THR A 43 7.63 -2.25 9.23
CA THR A 43 8.97 -1.79 9.58
C THR A 43 9.93 -1.90 8.41
N ASP A 44 9.89 -3.01 7.68
CA ASP A 44 10.83 -3.28 6.58
C ASP A 44 10.49 -2.44 5.34
N LEU A 45 9.22 -2.33 4.98
CA LEU A 45 8.77 -1.45 3.89
C LEU A 45 9.07 0.01 4.21
N ALA A 46 8.79 0.47 5.44
CA ALA A 46 9.03 1.85 5.84
C ALA A 46 10.52 2.20 5.86
N ARG A 47 11.36 1.25 6.30
CA ARG A 47 12.82 1.38 6.21
C ARG A 47 13.30 1.53 4.77
N GLY A 48 12.70 0.78 3.84
CA GLY A 48 12.95 0.88 2.41
C GLY A 48 12.62 2.24 1.81
N VAL A 49 11.49 2.83 2.22
CA VAL A 49 11.10 4.18 1.80
C VAL A 49 12.14 5.21 2.28
N GLY A 50 12.53 5.14 3.55
CA GLY A 50 13.48 6.04 4.18
C GLY A 50 13.10 7.53 4.04
N ASP A 51 14.09 8.41 4.19
CA ASP A 51 13.86 9.87 4.19
C ASP A 51 14.21 10.54 2.84
N LYS A 52 14.62 9.75 1.85
CA LYS A 52 15.12 10.26 0.56
C LYS A 52 14.02 10.80 -0.35
N TYR A 53 12.79 10.30 -0.18
CA TYR A 53 11.64 10.64 -1.01
C TYR A 53 10.52 11.22 -0.15
N GLN A 54 9.62 11.97 -0.76
CA GLN A 54 8.48 12.58 -0.07
C GLN A 54 7.27 11.64 0.05
N THR A 55 7.50 10.32 0.01
CA THR A 55 6.44 9.33 0.09
C THR A 55 5.88 9.29 1.50
N GLU A 56 4.59 9.60 1.61
CA GLU A 56 3.83 9.50 2.85
C GLU A 56 3.59 8.02 3.18
N ILE A 57 3.91 7.59 4.40
CA ILE A 57 3.70 6.21 4.85
C ILE A 57 2.54 6.17 5.83
N LEU A 58 1.52 5.35 5.56
CA LEU A 58 0.35 5.16 6.42
C LEU A 58 0.24 3.70 6.84
N LEU A 59 -0.02 3.45 8.13
CA LEU A 59 -0.33 2.12 8.65
C LEU A 59 -1.82 2.02 8.99
N LEU A 60 -2.62 1.38 8.12
CA LEU A 60 -4.07 1.25 8.25
C LEU A 60 -4.47 -0.22 8.40
N LYS A 61 -4.34 -0.73 9.63
CA LYS A 61 -4.61 -2.15 9.97
C LYS A 61 -6.09 -2.46 10.09
N ASP A 62 -6.89 -1.45 10.42
CA ASP A 62 -8.34 -1.59 10.53
C ASP A 62 -8.98 -1.44 9.15
N HIS A 63 -9.80 -2.42 8.77
CA HIS A 63 -10.43 -2.44 7.44
C HIS A 63 -11.43 -1.29 7.26
N ALA A 64 -12.09 -0.82 8.32
CA ALA A 64 -13.00 0.31 8.23
C ALA A 64 -12.22 1.62 8.04
N ALA A 65 -11.10 1.81 8.74
CA ALA A 65 -10.21 2.95 8.55
C ALA A 65 -9.64 2.99 7.12
N LEU A 66 -9.22 1.84 6.58
CA LEU A 66 -8.78 1.73 5.18
C LEU A 66 -9.90 2.09 4.20
N LEU A 67 -11.13 1.60 4.44
CA LEU A 67 -12.29 1.94 3.62
C LEU A 67 -12.58 3.44 3.66
N SER A 68 -12.63 4.04 4.85
CA SER A 68 -12.85 5.47 5.02
C SER A 68 -11.78 6.29 4.31
N TYR A 69 -10.51 5.90 4.43
CA TYR A 69 -9.41 6.53 3.70
C TYR A 69 -9.64 6.48 2.18
N ILE A 70 -9.95 5.31 1.62
CA ILE A 70 -10.24 5.15 0.19
C ILE A 70 -11.44 6.00 -0.25
N GLN A 71 -12.49 6.08 0.56
CA GLN A 71 -13.67 6.90 0.28
C GLN A 71 -13.34 8.39 0.20
N THR A 72 -12.40 8.88 1.01
CA THR A 72 -11.93 10.28 0.90
C THR A 72 -11.24 10.59 -0.42
N LEU A 73 -10.81 9.57 -1.17
CA LEU A 73 -10.09 9.71 -2.42
C LEU A 73 -10.99 9.65 -3.67
N GLN A 74 -12.25 9.24 -3.55
CA GLN A 74 -13.11 8.93 -4.71
C GLN A 74 -13.34 10.12 -5.67
N GLU A 75 -13.34 11.34 -5.14
CA GLU A 75 -13.51 12.57 -5.93
C GLU A 75 -12.17 13.22 -6.34
N GLN A 76 -11.05 12.58 -6.02
CA GLN A 76 -9.72 13.09 -6.29
C GLN A 76 -9.09 12.40 -7.51
N PRO A 77 -8.29 13.11 -8.32
CA PRO A 77 -7.56 12.50 -9.44
C PRO A 77 -6.37 11.67 -8.92
N VAL A 78 -6.67 10.45 -8.46
CA VAL A 78 -5.69 9.51 -7.91
C VAL A 78 -5.63 8.21 -8.69
N VAL A 79 -4.47 7.57 -8.64
CA VAL A 79 -4.27 6.21 -9.13
C VAL A 79 -3.87 5.36 -7.93
N ILE A 80 -4.61 4.27 -7.71
CA ILE A 80 -4.37 3.34 -6.62
C ILE A 80 -3.91 2.01 -7.21
N LEU A 81 -2.73 1.55 -6.81
CA LEU A 81 -2.28 0.19 -7.04
C LEU A 81 -2.58 -0.64 -5.79
N LEU A 82 -3.39 -1.68 -5.95
CA LEU A 82 -3.65 -2.67 -4.90
C LEU A 82 -2.70 -3.85 -5.11
N GLU A 83 -1.75 -4.03 -4.20
CA GLU A 83 -0.82 -5.15 -4.23
C GLU A 83 -1.19 -6.21 -3.18
N ASN A 84 -1.14 -7.47 -3.60
CA ASN A 84 -1.53 -8.64 -2.80
C ASN A 84 -3.03 -8.70 -2.46
N ARG A 85 -3.42 -9.69 -1.64
CA ARG A 85 -4.82 -9.88 -1.23
C ARG A 85 -5.31 -8.70 -0.39
N MET A 86 -6.39 -8.09 -0.83
CA MET A 86 -7.09 -7.04 -0.08
C MET A 86 -8.26 -7.60 0.73
N PRO A 87 -8.69 -6.92 1.80
CA PRO A 87 -9.92 -7.26 2.48
C PRO A 87 -11.11 -7.18 1.51
N SER A 88 -12.02 -8.16 1.57
CA SER A 88 -13.14 -8.27 0.61
C SER A 88 -14.05 -7.03 0.57
N LEU A 89 -14.17 -6.30 1.68
CA LEU A 89 -14.87 -5.02 1.75
C LEU A 89 -14.25 -3.97 0.81
N ILE A 90 -12.92 -3.91 0.76
CA ILE A 90 -12.17 -2.98 -0.09
C ILE A 90 -12.29 -3.39 -1.56
N GLU A 91 -12.19 -4.69 -1.84
CA GLU A 91 -12.38 -5.19 -3.21
C GLU A 91 -13.77 -4.87 -3.75
N LYS A 92 -14.81 -5.00 -2.92
CA LYS A 92 -16.18 -4.63 -3.29
C LYS A 92 -16.33 -3.14 -3.56
N GLU A 93 -15.76 -2.30 -2.70
CA GLU A 93 -15.80 -0.84 -2.87
C GLU A 93 -15.14 -0.40 -4.18
N LEU A 94 -14.00 -1.01 -4.52
CA LEU A 94 -13.20 -0.62 -5.68
C LEU A 94 -13.63 -1.28 -6.99
N GLN A 95 -14.53 -2.27 -6.94
CA GLN A 95 -15.00 -3.02 -8.10
C GLN A 95 -15.48 -2.13 -9.28
N PRO A 96 -16.23 -1.03 -9.07
CA PRO A 96 -16.67 -0.16 -10.16
C PRO A 96 -15.55 0.59 -10.88
N TYR A 97 -14.38 0.75 -10.23
CA TYR A 97 -13.26 1.55 -10.71
C TYR A 97 -12.15 0.70 -11.37
N ARG A 98 -12.29 -0.62 -11.35
CA ARG A 98 -11.28 -1.52 -11.93
C ARG A 98 -11.26 -1.37 -13.44
N THR A 99 -10.12 -0.98 -13.98
CA THR A 99 -9.85 -1.09 -15.41
C THR A 99 -9.71 -2.57 -15.76
N ALA A 100 -10.35 -3.02 -16.85
CA ALA A 100 -10.17 -4.37 -17.35
C ALA A 100 -8.68 -4.60 -17.66
N ARG A 101 -8.16 -5.77 -17.25
CA ARG A 101 -6.85 -6.25 -17.69
C ARG A 101 -6.91 -6.69 -19.14
#